data_AF-A0A848DC01-F1
#
_entry.id   AF-A0A848DC01-F1
#
_cell.length_a   1.000
_cell.length_b   1.000
_cell.length_c   1.000
_cell.angle_alpha   90.00
_cell.angle_beta   90.00
_cell.angle_gamma   90.00
#
_symmetry.space_group_name_H-M   'P 1'
#
loop_
_entity.id
_entity.type
_entity.pdbx_description
1 polymer ?
#
loop_
_entity_poly.entity_id
_entity_poly.type
_entity_poly.pdbx_seq_one_letter_code
_entity_poly.pdbx_strand_id
1 'polypeptide(L)'
;MHPHRLEQLVASVPATIGREQRARLTAHADASDSCRCRIQALRTELELALDGREGSASALDLACELDKLERVQQRVDGWLTALVEELTRTPYAVDYGDGVPA
;
A
#
# COMPACT_ATOMS: atom_id res chain seq x y z
N MET A 1 5.72 -5.51 -2.05
CA MET A 1 6.17 -4.59 -3.11
C MET A 1 7.28 -3.67 -2.59
N HIS A 2 8.28 -3.33 -3.42
CA HIS A 2 9.36 -2.40 -3.03
C HIS A 2 8.86 -0.94 -2.91
N PRO A 3 9.42 -0.12 -1.99
CA PRO A 3 9.02 1.28 -1.79
C PRO A 3 9.01 2.11 -3.08
N HIS A 4 10.07 2.04 -3.88
CA HIS A 4 10.13 2.79 -5.15
C HIS A 4 9.08 2.35 -6.17
N ARG A 5 8.63 1.08 -6.14
CA ARG A 5 7.53 0.62 -6.99
C ARG A 5 6.17 1.13 -6.51
N LEU A 6 5.98 1.28 -5.20
CA LEU A 6 4.80 1.93 -4.62
C LEU A 6 4.69 3.38 -5.11
N GLU A 7 5.79 4.13 -4.99
CA GLU A 7 5.88 5.53 -5.41
C GLU A 7 5.58 5.68 -6.90
N GLN A 8 6.16 4.82 -7.74
CA GLN A 8 5.91 4.81 -9.19
C GLN A 8 4.45 4.49 -9.52
N LEU A 9 3.83 3.52 -8.85
CA LEU A 9 2.43 3.18 -9.06
C LEU A 9 1.51 4.33 -8.67
N VAL A 10 1.70 4.92 -7.50
CA VAL A 10 0.88 6.08 -7.07
C VAL A 10 1.08 7.27 -8.01
N ALA A 11 2.31 7.51 -8.48
CA ALA A 11 2.62 8.57 -9.42
C ALA A 11 2.00 8.36 -10.81
N SER A 12 1.75 7.11 -11.21
CA SER A 12 1.08 6.80 -12.49
C SER A 12 -0.39 7.20 -12.54
N VAL A 13 -1.01 7.45 -11.38
CA VAL A 13 -2.42 7.86 -11.32
C VAL A 13 -2.57 9.33 -11.74
N PRO A 14 -3.42 9.64 -12.74
CA PRO A 14 -3.62 11.00 -13.23
C PRO A 14 -3.96 12.00 -12.12
N ALA A 15 -3.44 13.23 -12.22
CA ALA A 15 -3.73 14.28 -11.25
C ALA A 15 -5.20 14.76 -11.28
N THR A 16 -5.91 14.40 -12.33
CA THR A 16 -7.26 14.84 -12.66
C THR A 16 -8.36 13.99 -11.98
N ILE A 17 -8.00 12.95 -11.22
CA ILE A 17 -8.95 12.14 -10.44
C ILE A 17 -9.64 12.95 -9.35
N GLY A 18 -10.81 12.50 -8.91
CA GLY A 18 -11.57 13.16 -7.84
C GLY A 18 -10.83 13.17 -6.50
N ARG A 19 -11.13 14.18 -5.66
CA ARG A 19 -10.51 14.33 -4.33
C ARG A 19 -10.71 13.09 -3.45
N GLU A 20 -11.89 12.49 -3.47
CA GLU A 20 -12.21 11.28 -2.70
C GLU A 20 -11.40 10.06 -3.19
N GLN A 21 -11.27 9.89 -4.50
CA GLN A 21 -10.44 8.84 -5.09
C GLN A 21 -8.96 9.01 -4.72
N ARG A 22 -8.46 10.25 -4.74
CA ARG A 22 -7.10 10.57 -4.31
C ARG A 22 -6.90 10.28 -2.82
N ALA A 23 -7.86 10.63 -1.98
CA ALA A 23 -7.80 10.33 -0.55
C ALA A 23 -7.77 8.82 -0.29
N ARG A 24 -8.61 8.05 -0.99
CA ARG A 24 -8.62 6.58 -0.93
C ARG A 24 -7.28 5.99 -1.37
N LEU A 25 -6.73 6.43 -2.50
CA LEU A 25 -5.42 5.98 -2.99
C LEU A 25 -4.32 6.24 -1.95
N THR A 26 -4.30 7.43 -1.36
CA THR A 26 -3.33 7.81 -0.33
C THR A 26 -3.45 6.93 0.91
N ALA A 27 -4.68 6.70 1.40
CA ALA A 27 -4.91 5.82 2.55
C ALA A 27 -4.43 4.37 2.31
N HIS A 28 -4.60 3.84 1.10
CA HIS A 28 -4.07 2.51 0.75
C HIS A 28 -2.55 2.49 0.66
N ALA A 29 -1.93 3.55 0.15
CA ALA A 29 -0.47 3.69 0.12
C ALA A 29 0.12 3.77 1.54
N ASP A 30 -0.47 4.59 2.41
CA ASP A 30 -0.08 4.74 3.82
C ASP A 30 -0.21 3.42 4.59
N ALA A 31 -1.28 2.66 4.34
CA ALA A 31 -1.47 1.34 4.93
C ALA A 31 -0.42 0.33 4.46
N SER A 32 -0.06 0.34 3.16
CA SER A 32 1.01 -0.50 2.61
C SER A 32 2.36 -0.17 3.23
N ASP A 33 2.67 1.12 3.42
CA ASP A 33 3.93 1.54 4.02
C ASP A 33 4.00 1.22 5.52
N SER A 34 2.90 1.47 6.26
CA SER A 34 2.79 1.11 7.68
C SER A 34 3.01 -0.38 7.92
N CYS A 35 2.43 -1.24 7.08
CA CYS A 35 2.65 -2.68 7.15
C CYS A 35 4.12 -3.04 6.90
N ARG A 36 4.78 -2.42 5.93
CA ARG A 36 6.21 -2.61 5.64
C ARG A 36 7.09 -2.23 6.83
N CYS A 37 6.83 -1.06 7.44
CA CYS A 37 7.56 -0.59 8.62
C CYS A 37 7.41 -1.57 9.80
N ARG A 38 6.19 -2.07 10.05
CA ARG A 38 5.97 -3.05 11.12
C ARG A 38 6.64 -4.41 10.83
N ILE A 39 6.64 -4.87 9.57
CA ILE A 39 7.35 -6.09 9.14
C ILE A 39 8.85 -5.95 9.40
N GLN A 40 9.45 -4.80 9.09
CA GLN A 40 10.87 -4.55 9.37
C GLN A 40 11.16 -4.58 10.87
N ALA A 41 10.34 -3.93 11.68
CA ALA A 41 10.48 -3.96 13.14
C ALA A 41 10.38 -5.40 13.71
N LEU A 42 9.38 -6.18 13.28
CA LEU A 42 9.23 -7.57 13.72
C LEU A 42 10.38 -8.47 13.29
N ARG A 43 10.99 -8.22 12.12
CA ARG A 43 12.18 -8.96 11.69
C ARG A 43 13.35 -8.69 12.63
N THR A 44 13.55 -7.43 13.03
CA THR A 44 14.57 -7.06 14.01
C THR A 44 14.27 -7.67 15.39
N GLU A 45 13.02 -7.61 15.87
CA GLU A 45 12.60 -8.26 17.12
C GLU A 45 12.86 -9.78 17.06
N LEU A 46 12.53 -10.43 15.95
CA LEU A 46 12.76 -11.86 15.74
C LEU A 46 14.25 -12.22 15.73
N GLU A 47 15.09 -11.43 15.04
CA GLU A 47 16.55 -11.61 15.04
C GLU A 47 17.11 -11.54 16.46
N LEU A 48 16.68 -10.56 17.26
CA LEU A 48 17.10 -10.42 18.66
C LEU A 48 16.61 -11.59 19.53
N ALA A 49 15.39 -12.07 19.32
CA ALA A 49 14.84 -13.23 20.03
C ALA A 49 15.59 -14.52 19.69
N LEU A 50 15.96 -14.72 18.42
CA LEU A 50 16.75 -15.88 17.96
C LEU A 50 18.18 -15.86 18.50
N ASP A 51 18.76 -14.67 18.68
CA ASP A 51 20.07 -14.46 19.32
C ASP A 51 20.02 -14.67 20.85
N GLY A 52 18.85 -14.94 21.43
CA GLY A 52 18.65 -15.10 22.87
C GLY A 52 18.82 -13.79 23.65
N ARG A 53 18.72 -12.65 22.98
CA ARG A 53 18.94 -11.31 23.55
C ARG A 53 17.68 -10.68 24.17
N GLU A 54 16.49 -11.22 23.88
CA GLU A 54 15.23 -10.77 24.48
C GLU A 54 14.44 -11.92 25.12
N GLY A 55 13.98 -11.68 26.35
CA GLY A 55 13.07 -12.57 27.07
C GLY A 55 11.71 -11.93 27.25
N SER A 56 10.73 -12.32 26.43
CA SER A 56 9.32 -12.54 26.86
C SER A 56 8.41 -13.01 25.70
N ALA A 57 8.74 -12.73 24.44
CA ALA A 57 8.03 -13.31 23.28
C ALA A 57 8.78 -14.55 22.78
N SER A 58 8.07 -15.66 22.57
CA SER A 58 8.66 -16.82 21.90
C SER A 58 9.05 -16.41 20.47
N ALA A 59 10.26 -16.73 20.01
CA ALA A 59 10.64 -16.52 18.61
C ALA A 59 9.62 -17.13 17.63
N LEU A 60 8.90 -18.18 18.06
CA LEU A 60 7.79 -18.77 17.31
C LEU A 60 6.59 -17.83 17.19
N ASP A 61 6.25 -17.07 18.24
CA ASP A 61 5.14 -16.12 18.22
C ASP A 61 5.46 -14.97 17.26
N LEU A 62 6.68 -14.42 17.35
CA LEU A 62 7.16 -13.38 16.42
C LEU A 62 7.18 -13.87 14.97
N ALA A 63 7.61 -15.10 14.72
CA ALA A 63 7.55 -15.70 13.39
C ALA A 63 6.11 -15.86 12.88
N CYS A 64 5.17 -16.27 13.74
CA CYS A 64 3.76 -16.38 13.38
C CYS A 64 3.12 -15.01 13.07
N GLU A 65 3.47 -13.97 13.84
CA GLU A 65 3.01 -12.60 13.58
C GLU A 65 3.58 -12.05 12.28
N LEU A 66 4.87 -12.31 12.02
CA LEU A 66 5.54 -11.92 10.78
C LEU A 66 4.86 -12.56 9.55
N ASP A 67 4.59 -13.87 9.55
CA ASP A 67 3.87 -14.54 8.45
C ASP A 67 2.48 -13.93 8.21
N LYS A 68 1.74 -13.64 9.28
CA LYS A 68 0.41 -12.99 9.17
C LYS A 68 0.54 -11.62 8.52
N LEU A 69 1.49 -10.79 8.94
CA LEU A 69 1.68 -9.45 8.38
C LEU A 69 2.19 -9.50 6.93
N GLU A 70 3.06 -10.45 6.57
CA GLU A 70 3.50 -10.62 5.18
C GLU A 70 2.33 -10.97 4.25
N ARG A 71 1.39 -11.81 4.71
CA ARG A 71 0.14 -12.10 3.96
C ARG A 71 -0.80 -10.89 3.90
N VAL A 72 -0.84 -10.06 4.93
CA VAL A 72 -1.58 -8.79 4.89
C VAL A 72 -0.95 -7.83 3.88
N GLN A 73 0.38 -7.68 3.90
CA GLN A 73 1.12 -6.85 2.94
C GLN A 73 0.82 -7.27 1.50
N GLN A 74 0.85 -8.56 1.20
CA GLN A 74 0.54 -9.07 -0.13
C GLN A 74 -0.89 -8.70 -0.57
N ARG A 75 -1.87 -8.79 0.33
CA ARG A 75 -3.26 -8.41 0.05
C ARG A 75 -3.42 -6.91 -0.16
N VAL A 76 -2.79 -6.09 0.69
CA VAL A 76 -2.82 -4.62 0.58
C VAL A 76 -2.16 -4.17 -0.72
N ASP A 77 -1.01 -4.74 -1.07
CA ASP A 77 -0.31 -4.45 -2.34
C ASP A 77 -1.17 -4.84 -3.56
N GLY A 78 -1.88 -5.97 -3.47
CA GLY A 78 -2.84 -6.40 -4.50
C GLY A 78 -4.01 -5.44 -4.66
N TRP A 79 -4.61 -4.99 -3.55
CA TRP A 79 -5.69 -3.99 -3.58
C TRP A 79 -5.23 -2.64 -4.12
N LEU A 80 -4.03 -2.20 -3.73
CA LEU A 80 -3.46 -0.95 -4.24
C LEU A 80 -3.21 -1.03 -5.75
N THR A 81 -2.67 -2.15 -6.24
CA THR A 81 -2.45 -2.37 -7.67
C THR A 81 -3.77 -2.33 -8.44
N ALA A 82 -4.80 -3.04 -7.95
CA ALA A 82 -6.12 -3.03 -8.56
C ALA A 82 -6.76 -1.63 -8.56
N LEU A 83 -6.59 -0.87 -7.48
CA LEU A 83 -7.10 0.50 -7.39
C LEU A 83 -6.40 1.44 -8.39
N VAL A 84 -5.07 1.33 -8.53
CA VAL A 84 -4.32 2.10 -9.53
C VAL A 84 -4.78 1.75 -10.94
N GLU A 85 -4.99 0.46 -11.25
CA GLU A 85 -5.53 0.03 -12.54
C GLU A 85 -6.94 0.59 -12.81
N GLU A 86 -7.82 0.58 -11.80
CA GLU A 86 -9.16 1.18 -11.88
C GLU A 86 -9.09 2.68 -12.21
N LEU A 87 -8.28 3.42 -11.46
CA LEU A 87 -8.13 4.87 -11.58
C LEU A 87 -7.41 5.31 -12.86
N THR A 88 -6.56 4.44 -13.42
CA THR A 88 -5.85 4.71 -14.69
C THR A 88 -6.66 4.31 -15.92
N ARG A 89 -7.56 3.32 -15.82
CA ARG A 89 -8.41 2.86 -16.93
C ARG A 89 -9.66 3.69 -17.15
N THR A 90 -10.07 4.51 -16.19
CA THR A 90 -11.29 5.32 -16.32
C THR A 90 -11.10 6.33 -17.47
N PRO A 91 -11.76 6.17 -18.63
CA PRO A 91 -11.68 7.15 -19.70
C PRO A 91 -12.39 8.40 -19.20
N TYR A 92 -11.76 9.57 -19.37
CA TYR A 92 -12.47 10.82 -19.21
C TYR A 92 -13.70 10.80 -20.11
N ALA A 93 -14.89 10.94 -19.52
CA ALA A 93 -15.99 11.53 -20.25
C ALA A 93 -15.49 12.92 -20.63
N VAL A 94 -15.06 13.07 -21.88
CA VAL A 94 -14.78 14.37 -22.47
C VAL A 94 -16.10 15.11 -22.41
N ASP A 95 -16.21 16.03 -21.45
CA ASP A 95 -17.26 17.04 -21.47
C ASP A 95 -16.94 17.91 -22.69
N TYR A 96 -17.49 17.53 -23.84
CA TYR A 96 -17.70 18.47 -24.92
C TYR A 96 -18.70 19.47 -24.34
N GLY A 97 -18.16 20.48 -23.67
CA GLY A 97 -18.84 21.74 -23.49
C GLY A 97 -19.12 22.26 -24.88
N ASP A 98 -20.22 21.79 -25.46
CA ASP A 98 -20.78 22.29 -26.70
C ASP A 98 -21.33 23.68 -26.36
N GLY A 99 -20.37 24.60 -26.20
CA GLY A 99 -20.59 26.01 -26.25
C GLY A 99 -21.06 26.31 -27.66
N VAL A 100 -22.38 26.29 -27.85
CA VAL A 100 -23.00 26.99 -28.95
C VAL A 100 -23.54 28.30 -28.40
N PRO A 101 -22.84 29.43 -28.61
CA PRO A 101 -23.40 30.75 -28.41
C PRO A 101 -24.20 31.18 -29.66
N ALA A 102 -25.26 31.97 -29.38
CA ALA A 102 -26.19 32.70 -30.26
C ALA A 102 -27.43 31.92 -30.76
#